data_AF-A0A318KAQ3-F1
#
_entry.id   AF-A0A318KAQ3-F1
#
_cell.length_a   1.000
_cell.length_b   1.000
_cell.length_c   1.000
_cell.angle_alpha   90.00
_cell.angle_beta   90.00
_cell.angle_gamma   90.00
#
_symmetry.space_group_name_H-M   'P 1'
#
loop_
_entity.id
_entity.type
_entity.pdbx_description
1 polymer ?
#
loop_
_entity_poly.entity_id
_entity_poly.type
_entity_poly.pdbx_seq_one_letter_code
_entity_poly.pdbx_strand_id
1 'polypeptide(L)'
;MGEVRTPGQEDDSTLPRLSKLMDRFEARGWITRRVDPSDGRYTLATLTEAGRQKVVDSAPGHVAQVRRLVFDPLTAAQRRHLGAALSRVAETVRREIAGN
;
A
#
# COMPACT_ATOMS: atom_id res chain seq x y z
N MET A 1 -10.71 -11.99 0.51
CA MET A 1 -10.59 -11.84 1.97
C MET A 1 -9.11 -11.65 2.25
N GLY A 2 -8.61 -10.42 2.19
CA GLY A 2 -7.18 -10.13 2.34
C GLY A 2 -6.91 -9.67 3.76
N GLU A 3 -6.40 -10.55 4.61
CA GLU A 3 -5.90 -10.15 5.92
C GLU A 3 -4.55 -9.47 5.73
N VAL A 4 -4.50 -8.17 6.01
CA VAL A 4 -3.22 -7.44 6.16
C VAL A 4 -2.88 -7.50 7.64
N ARG A 5 -1.97 -8.40 8.01
CA ARG A 5 -1.31 -8.37 9.31
C ARG A 5 -0.35 -7.20 9.30
N THR A 6 -0.52 -6.26 10.21
CA THR A 6 0.39 -5.14 10.37
C THR A 6 1.23 -5.41 11.63
N PRO A 7 2.43 -6.01 11.52
CA PRO A 7 3.45 -5.72 12.50
C PRO A 7 3.75 -4.22 12.41
N GLY A 8 4.09 -3.57 13.53
CA GLY A 8 4.35 -2.13 13.51
C GLY A 8 5.53 -1.76 12.62
N GLN A 9 5.30 -1.54 11.32
CA GLN A 9 6.28 -1.07 10.32
C GLN A 9 5.49 -0.43 9.15
N GLU A 10 5.68 0.88 8.91
CA GLU A 10 6.58 1.46 7.90
C GLU A 10 5.96 1.57 6.50
N ASP A 11 4.98 2.46 6.42
CA ASP A 11 4.92 3.39 5.29
C ASP A 11 6.13 4.34 5.45
N ASP A 12 6.75 4.86 4.38
CA ASP A 12 7.88 5.83 4.40
C ASP A 12 7.50 7.19 5.08
N SER A 13 6.32 7.22 5.71
CA SER A 13 5.83 8.24 6.59
C SER A 13 5.93 7.76 8.04
N THR A 14 6.72 8.47 8.85
CA THR A 14 6.84 8.28 10.30
C THR A 14 5.53 7.85 10.97
N LEU A 15 5.59 6.88 11.92
CA LEU A 15 4.45 6.29 12.67
C LEU A 15 3.32 7.26 13.06
N PRO A 16 3.58 8.52 13.49
CA PRO A 16 2.51 9.48 13.81
C PRO A 16 1.68 9.94 12.59
N ARG A 17 2.27 9.95 11.40
CA ARG A 17 1.57 10.32 10.14
C ARG A 17 0.62 9.21 9.71
N LEU A 18 1.07 7.96 9.81
CA LEU A 18 0.25 6.80 9.49
C LEU A 18 -0.93 6.68 10.46
N SER A 19 -0.72 6.85 11.75
CA SER A 19 -1.82 6.81 12.74
C SER A 19 -2.91 7.85 12.43
N LYS A 20 -2.53 9.09 12.13
CA LYS A 20 -3.47 10.15 11.70
C LYS A 20 -4.16 9.86 10.37
N LEU A 21 -3.51 9.15 9.46
CA LEU A 21 -4.13 8.68 8.22
C LEU A 21 -5.19 7.61 8.50
N MET A 22 -4.86 6.65 9.37
CA MET A 22 -5.79 5.60 9.80
C MET A 22 -7.02 6.17 10.49
N ASP A 23 -6.86 7.14 11.38
CA ASP A 23 -7.99 7.82 12.05
C ASP A 23 -8.93 8.48 11.02
N ARG A 24 -8.37 9.12 9.99
CA ARG A 24 -9.17 9.72 8.92
C ARG A 24 -9.86 8.70 8.04
N PHE A 25 -9.23 7.54 7.80
CA PHE A 25 -9.83 6.47 7.03
C PHE A 25 -10.96 5.77 7.82
N GLU A 26 -10.79 5.60 9.13
CA GLU A 26 -11.84 5.07 9.99
C GLU A 26 -13.01 6.04 10.13
N ALA A 27 -12.75 7.34 10.33
CA ALA A 27 -13.80 8.37 10.39
C ALA A 27 -14.61 8.49 9.08
N ARG A 28 -14.01 8.12 7.95
CA ARG A 28 -14.69 8.06 6.64
C ARG A 28 -15.35 6.71 6.36
N GLY A 29 -15.27 5.77 7.29
CA GLY A 29 -15.82 4.42 7.16
C GLY A 29 -15.10 3.57 6.10
N TRP A 30 -13.87 3.91 5.72
CA TRP A 30 -13.10 3.18 4.71
C TRP A 30 -12.34 1.98 5.30
N ILE A 31 -12.05 2.01 6.59
CA ILE A 31 -11.44 0.90 7.32
C ILE A 31 -12.19 0.64 8.63
N THR A 32 -11.99 -0.56 9.18
CA THR A 32 -12.26 -0.88 10.59
C THR A 32 -10.97 -1.35 11.26
N ARG A 33 -10.80 -1.02 12.55
CA ARG A 33 -9.66 -1.47 13.36
C ARG A 33 -10.09 -2.48 14.41
N ARG A 34 -9.29 -3.53 14.59
CA ARG A 34 -9.44 -4.49 15.71
C ARG A 34 -8.08 -4.85 16.27
N VAL A 35 -8.01 -5.05 17.57
CA VAL A 35 -6.83 -5.66 18.20
C VAL A 35 -6.67 -7.07 17.66
N ASP A 36 -5.44 -7.46 17.34
CA ASP A 36 -5.16 -8.81 16.88
C ASP A 36 -5.47 -9.80 18.02
N PRO A 37 -6.37 -10.78 17.80
CA PRO A 37 -6.78 -11.73 18.83
C PRO A 37 -5.67 -12.72 19.22
N SER A 38 -4.61 -12.84 18.41
CA SER A 38 -3.47 -13.73 18.62
C SER A 38 -2.26 -13.03 19.23
N ASP A 39 -2.10 -11.72 19.02
CA ASP A 39 -1.07 -10.90 19.67
C ASP A 39 -1.60 -9.48 19.89
N GLY A 40 -2.04 -9.20 21.12
CA GLY A 40 -2.70 -7.93 21.48
C GLY A 40 -1.85 -6.67 21.32
N ARG A 41 -0.58 -6.79 20.91
CA ARG A 41 0.29 -5.66 20.59
C ARG A 41 0.01 -5.09 19.20
N TYR A 42 -0.74 -5.78 18.35
CA TYR A 42 -1.03 -5.34 16.99
C TYR A 42 -2.49 -4.87 16.85
N THR A 43 -2.66 -3.83 16.04
CA THR A 43 -3.98 -3.38 15.58
C THR A 43 -4.09 -3.68 14.09
N LEU A 44 -5.03 -4.55 13.75
CA LEU A 44 -5.34 -4.93 12.38
C LEU A 44 -6.32 -3.91 11.79
N ALA A 45 -5.95 -3.32 10.65
CA ALA A 45 -6.83 -2.47 9.86
C ALA A 45 -7.39 -3.26 8.67
N THR A 46 -8.72 -3.32 8.54
CA THR A 46 -9.39 -4.03 7.45
C THR A 46 -10.17 -3.04 6.59
N LEU A 47 -10.04 -3.12 5.26
CA LEU A 47 -10.84 -2.32 4.35
C LEU A 47 -12.32 -2.72 4.44
N THR A 48 -13.20 -1.72 4.53
CA THR A 48 -14.64 -1.92 4.35
C THR A 48 -14.97 -2.00 2.85
N GLU A 49 -16.22 -2.31 2.53
CA GLU A 49 -16.69 -2.26 1.14
C GLU A 49 -16.59 -0.83 0.56
N ALA A 50 -16.97 0.18 1.35
CA ALA A 50 -16.80 1.58 0.97
C ALA A 50 -15.30 1.95 0.76
N GLY A 51 -14.41 1.40 1.58
CA GLY A 51 -12.97 1.52 1.41
C GLY A 51 -12.46 0.89 0.12
N ARG A 52 -12.92 -0.31 -0.22
CA ARG A 52 -12.60 -0.96 -1.50
C ARG A 52 -13.08 -0.14 -2.69
N GLN A 53 -14.32 0.31 -2.66
CA GLN A 53 -14.87 1.15 -3.72
C GLN A 53 -14.06 2.43 -3.87
N LYS A 54 -13.66 3.06 -2.75
CA LYS A 54 -12.81 4.25 -2.80
C LYS A 54 -11.46 4.02 -3.47
N VAL A 55 -10.83 2.86 -3.26
CA VAL A 55 -9.59 2.48 -3.96
C VAL A 55 -9.84 2.37 -5.47
N VAL A 56 -10.91 1.69 -5.86
CA VAL A 56 -11.31 1.54 -7.26
C VAL A 56 -11.58 2.91 -7.90
N ASP A 57 -12.30 3.79 -7.24
CA ASP A 57 -12.65 5.13 -7.74
C ASP A 57 -11.44 6.07 -7.85
N SER A 58 -10.42 5.85 -7.02
CA SER A 58 -9.21 6.67 -7.01
C SER A 58 -8.20 6.24 -8.08
N ALA A 59 -8.34 5.02 -8.61
CA ALA A 59 -7.43 4.43 -9.58
C ALA A 59 -7.44 5.08 -10.99
N PRO A 60 -8.56 5.49 -11.61
CA PRO A 60 -8.61 5.76 -13.05
C PRO A 60 -7.75 6.97 -13.46
N GLY A 61 -7.81 8.06 -12.67
CA GLY A 61 -7.04 9.27 -12.95
C GLY A 61 -5.54 9.07 -12.77
N HIS A 62 -5.13 8.34 -11.73
CA HIS A 62 -3.73 8.05 -11.45
C HIS A 62 -3.13 7.10 -12.50
N VAL A 63 -3.85 6.03 -12.84
CA VAL A 63 -3.42 5.05 -13.85
C VAL A 63 -3.23 5.69 -15.22
N ALA A 64 -4.15 6.55 -15.64
CA ALA A 64 -4.04 7.26 -16.91
C ALA A 64 -2.76 8.12 -16.97
N GLN A 65 -2.47 8.85 -15.89
CA GLN A 65 -1.31 9.73 -15.83
C GLN A 65 0.01 8.96 -15.80
N VAL A 66 0.09 7.87 -15.02
CA VAL A 66 1.28 7.01 -14.96
C VAL A 66 1.52 6.34 -16.31
N ARG A 67 0.46 5.85 -16.97
CA ARG A 67 0.57 5.25 -18.31
C ARG A 67 1.15 6.23 -19.32
N ARG A 68 0.59 7.44 -19.36
CA ARG A 68 1.03 8.50 -20.28
C ARG A 68 2.47 8.95 -20.05
N LEU A 69 2.87 9.13 -18.79
CA LEU A 69 4.18 9.71 -18.46
C LEU A 69 5.30 8.68 -18.40
N VAL A 70 5.01 7.44 -18.03
CA VAL A 70 6.04 6.44 -17.74
C VAL A 70 6.05 5.32 -18.78
N PHE A 71 4.90 4.83 -19.22
CA PHE A 71 4.83 3.60 -20.02
C PHE A 71 4.69 3.82 -21.53
N ASP A 72 3.94 4.85 -21.94
CA ASP A 72 3.72 5.18 -23.35
C ASP A 72 5.01 5.59 -24.09
N PRO A 73 5.98 6.30 -23.48
CA PRO A 73 7.26 6.62 -24.13
C PRO A 73 8.21 5.42 -24.28
N LEU A 74 7.91 4.28 -23.64
CA LEU A 74 8.79 3.12 -23.60
C LEU A 74 8.39 2.06 -24.62
N THR A 75 9.38 1.42 -25.23
CA THR A 75 9.17 0.19 -26.00
C THR A 75 8.83 -0.99 -25.08
N ALA A 76 8.27 -2.07 -25.64
CA ALA A 76 7.99 -3.29 -24.88
C ALA A 76 9.25 -3.88 -24.21
N ALA A 77 10.41 -3.80 -24.87
CA ALA A 77 11.67 -4.26 -24.31
C ALA A 77 12.13 -3.41 -23.11
N GLN A 78 12.07 -2.08 -23.25
CA GLN A 78 12.41 -1.15 -22.16
C GLN A 78 11.50 -1.33 -20.95
N ARG A 79 10.19 -1.55 -21.15
CA ARG A 79 9.27 -1.86 -20.04
C ARG A 79 9.65 -3.13 -19.29
N ARG A 80 10.06 -4.19 -19.99
CA ARG A 80 10.53 -5.43 -19.36
C ARG A 80 11.79 -5.20 -18.53
N HIS A 81 12.75 -4.43 -19.05
CA HIS A 81 13.99 -4.12 -18.33
C HIS A 81 13.72 -3.26 -17.08
N LEU A 82 12.87 -2.24 -17.21
CA LEU A 82 12.45 -1.40 -16.09
C LEU A 82 11.79 -2.25 -15.00
N GLY A 83 10.87 -3.15 -15.37
CA GLY A 83 10.22 -4.07 -14.44
C GLY A 83 11.23 -4.93 -13.70
N ALA A 84 12.17 -5.57 -14.41
CA ALA A 84 13.20 -6.41 -13.80
C ALA A 84 14.10 -5.64 -12.82
N ALA A 85 14.50 -4.41 -13.15
CA ALA A 85 15.30 -3.57 -12.28
C ALA A 85 14.54 -3.17 -11.01
N LEU A 86 13.30 -2.67 -11.16
CA LEU A 86 12.46 -2.27 -10.02
C LEU A 86 12.12 -3.44 -9.11
N SER A 87 11.89 -4.64 -9.66
CA SER A 87 11.65 -5.85 -8.86
C SER A 87 12.83 -6.18 -7.94
N ARG A 88 14.06 -6.08 -8.45
CA ARG A 88 15.28 -6.31 -7.65
C ARG A 88 15.45 -5.27 -6.54
N VAL A 89 15.22 -4.00 -6.86
CA VAL A 89 15.27 -2.92 -5.87
C VAL A 89 14.22 -3.14 -4.77
N ALA A 90 12.98 -3.44 -5.15
CA ALA A 90 11.90 -3.71 -4.20
C ALA A 90 12.18 -4.93 -3.31
N GLU A 91 12.83 -5.96 -3.85
CA GLU A 91 13.26 -7.12 -3.08
C GLU A 91 14.31 -6.77 -2.03
N THR A 92 15.29 -5.93 -2.39
CA THR A 92 16.30 -5.44 -1.45
C THR A 92 15.68 -4.57 -0.35
N VAL A 93 14.79 -3.64 -0.70
CA VAL A 93 14.08 -2.80 0.29
C VAL A 93 13.23 -3.66 1.22
N ARG A 94 12.48 -4.63 0.69
CA ARG A 94 11.68 -5.54 1.53
C ARG A 94 12.53 -6.37 2.49
N ARG A 95 13.70 -6.85 2.05
CA ARG A 95 14.63 -7.58 2.92
C ARG A 95 15.12 -6.72 4.07
N GLU A 96 15.42 -5.46 3.80
CA GLU A 96 15.86 -4.51 4.84
C GLU A 96 14.75 -4.25 5.86
N ILE A 97 13.53 -3.96 5.38
CA ILE A 97 12.38 -3.68 6.26
C ILE A 97 11.94 -4.92 7.05
N ALA A 98 12.04 -6.13 6.47
CA ALA A 98 11.67 -7.38 7.16
C ALA A 98 12.77 -7.96 8.06
N GLY A 99 14.00 -7.47 7.94
CA GLY A 99 15.17 -7.93 8.70
C GLY A 99 15.38 -7.19 10.02
N ASN A 100 14.51 -6.23 10.34
CA ASN A 100 14.53 -5.41 11.56
C ASN A 100 13.24 -5.62 12.38
#